data_AF-A0A7C5U5N4-F1
#
_entry.id   AF-A0A7C5U5N4-F1
#
_cell.length_a   1.000
_cell.length_b   1.000
_cell.length_c   1.000
_cell.angle_alpha   90.00
_cell.angle_beta   90.00
_cell.angle_gamma   90.00
#
_symmetry.space_group_name_H-M   'P 1'
#
loop_
_entity.id
_entity.type
_entity.pdbx_description
1 polymer ?
#
loop_
_entity_poly.entity_id
_entity_poly.type
_entity_poly.pdbx_seq_one_letter_code
_entity_poly.pdbx_strand_id
1 'polypeptide(L)' 'MRKRKVLIPMPRSRFIKVRCPSCGNEQVVFDHATFPSRCLVCGTVLVVPSGGKAKILGEIVRILG' A
#
# COMPACT_ATOMS: atom_id res chain seq x y z
N MET A 1 -20.08 -12.23 -2.36
CA MET A 1 -21.11 -11.17 -2.20
C MET A 1 -20.59 -9.85 -2.77
N ARG A 2 -21.33 -9.19 -3.70
CA ARG A 2 -20.93 -7.88 -4.25
C ARG A 2 -21.15 -6.80 -3.19
N LYS A 3 -20.17 -5.89 -3.00
CA LYS A 3 -20.24 -4.79 -2.00
C LYS A 3 -21.53 -3.95 -2.10
N ARG A 4 -22.06 -3.80 -3.32
CA ARG A 4 -23.31 -3.06 -3.59
C ARG A 4 -24.56 -3.64 -2.91
N LYS A 5 -24.47 -4.87 -2.36
CA LYS A 5 -25.56 -5.52 -1.61
C LYS A 5 -25.48 -5.31 -0.10
N VAL A 6 -24.47 -4.58 0.41
CA VAL A 6 -24.31 -4.26 1.83
C VAL A 6 -24.93 -2.89 2.10
N LEU A 7 -25.76 -2.77 3.14
CA LEU A 7 -26.43 -1.53 3.55
C LEU A 7 -25.44 -0.36 3.76
N ILE A 8 -24.32 -0.63 4.43
CA ILE A 8 -23.24 0.35 4.65
C ILE A 8 -21.90 -0.32 4.26
N PRO A 9 -21.38 -0.08 3.03
CA PRO A 9 -20.16 -0.74 2.57
C PRO A 9 -18.90 -0.07 3.13
N MET A 10 -18.04 -0.84 3.80
CA MET A 10 -16.71 -0.37 4.22
C MET A 10 -15.67 -0.49 3.10
N PRO A 11 -14.66 0.40 3.02
CA PRO A 11 -13.54 0.26 2.09
C PRO A 11 -12.76 -1.04 2.35
N ARG A 12 -12.19 -1.63 1.30
CA ARG A 12 -11.31 -2.81 1.41
C ARG A 12 -9.84 -2.41 1.44
N SER A 13 -9.57 -1.19 0.99
CA SER A 13 -8.26 -0.60 0.95
C SER A 13 -7.83 -0.14 2.33
N ARG A 14 -6.53 -0.16 2.53
CA ARG A 14 -5.86 0.07 3.80
C ARG A 14 -4.61 0.90 3.62
N PHE A 15 -4.25 1.65 4.66
CA PHE A 15 -2.93 2.27 4.74
C PHE A 15 -1.98 1.31 5.46
N ILE A 16 -0.80 1.14 4.91
CA ILE A 16 0.24 0.27 5.46
C ILE A 16 1.54 1.04 5.62
N LYS A 17 2.27 0.72 6.68
CA LYS A 17 3.61 1.21 6.92
C LYS A 17 4.60 0.17 6.39
N VAL A 18 5.39 0.57 5.40
CA VAL A 18 6.36 -0.27 4.71
C VAL A 18 7.75 0.24 5.01
N ARG A 19 8.64 -0.65 5.37
CA ARG A 19 10.06 -0.40 5.54
C ARG A 19 10.79 -0.64 4.22
N CYS A 20 11.56 0.34 3.79
CA CYS A 20 12.37 0.24 2.58
C CYS A 20 13.55 -0.72 2.82
N PRO A 21 13.76 -1.74 1.96
CA PRO A 21 14.85 -2.69 2.13
C PRO A 21 16.23 -2.07 1.85
N SER A 22 16.30 -0.96 1.10
CA SER A 22 17.57 -0.35 0.70
C SER A 22 18.10 0.67 1.71
N CYS A 23 17.23 1.46 2.35
CA CYS A 23 17.64 2.55 3.26
C CYS A 23 17.05 2.43 4.66
N GLY A 24 16.22 1.43 4.93
CA GLY A 24 15.58 1.23 6.24
C GLY A 24 14.50 2.26 6.59
N ASN A 25 14.21 3.24 5.73
CA ASN A 25 13.19 4.25 5.96
C ASN A 25 11.79 3.64 6.04
N GLU A 26 10.99 4.09 6.99
CA GLU A 26 9.58 3.70 7.12
C GLU A 26 8.69 4.70 6.39
N GLN A 27 7.84 4.21 5.50
CA GLN A 27 6.93 5.05 4.75
C GLN A 27 5.51 4.49 4.79
N VAL A 28 4.53 5.39 4.91
CA VAL A 28 3.12 5.02 4.78
C VAL A 28 2.73 5.00 3.30
N VAL A 29 2.13 3.90 2.88
CA VAL A 29 1.73 3.64 1.50
C VAL A 29 0.32 3.09 1.46
N PHE A 30 -0.38 3.33 0.35
CA PHE A 30 -1.73 2.85 0.13
C PHE A 30 -1.71 1.47 -0.53
N ASP A 31 -2.48 0.51 0.00
CA ASP A 31 -2.42 -0.87 -0.47
C ASP A 31 -3.05 -1.08 -1.87
N HIS A 32 -3.92 -0.19 -2.33
CA HIS A 32 -4.50 -0.17 -3.69
C HIS A 32 -3.96 1.03 -4.49
N ALA A 33 -2.68 1.32 -4.38
CA ALA A 33 -2.05 2.41 -5.11
C ALA A 33 -2.14 2.19 -6.63
N THR A 34 -2.67 3.19 -7.34
CA THR A 34 -2.74 3.25 -8.82
C THR A 34 -1.47 3.82 -9.46
N PHE A 35 -0.64 4.51 -8.69
CA PHE A 35 0.62 5.08 -9.14
C PHE A 35 1.81 4.44 -8.40
N PRO A 36 2.96 4.21 -9.07
CA PRO A 36 4.14 3.67 -8.41
C PRO A 36 4.68 4.63 -7.35
N SER A 37 4.67 4.22 -6.08
CA SER A 37 5.23 5.02 -4.98
C SER A 37 6.71 4.71 -4.80
N ARG A 38 7.52 5.76 -4.71
CA ARG A 38 8.96 5.67 -4.46
C ARG A 38 9.26 6.04 -3.01
N CYS A 39 10.32 5.44 -2.48
CA CYS A 39 10.89 5.88 -1.21
C CYS A 39 11.36 7.33 -1.31
N LEU A 40 10.98 8.18 -0.35
CA LEU A 40 11.35 9.60 -0.32
C LEU A 40 12.86 9.82 -0.10
N VAL A 41 13.58 8.83 0.41
CA VAL A 41 15.00 8.96 0.75
C VAL A 41 15.89 8.44 -0.38
N CYS A 42 15.68 7.20 -0.83
CA CYS A 42 16.55 6.55 -1.83
C CYS A 42 15.95 6.46 -3.23
N GLY A 43 14.69 6.88 -3.44
CA GLY A 43 14.02 6.84 -4.74
C GLY A 43 13.62 5.44 -5.23
N THR A 44 13.98 4.37 -4.51
CA THR A 44 13.61 2.99 -4.84
C THR A 44 12.09 2.82 -4.90
N VAL A 45 11.62 2.06 -5.89
CA VAL A 45 10.18 1.76 -6.03
C VAL A 45 9.75 0.82 -4.90
N LEU A 46 8.77 1.26 -4.11
CA LEU A 46 8.23 0.49 -2.98
C LEU A 46 6.91 -0.21 -3.34
N VAL A 47 6.13 0.37 -4.25
CA VAL A 47 4.84 -0.18 -4.67
C VAL A 47 4.73 -0.14 -6.18
N VAL A 48 4.28 -1.24 -6.76
CA VAL A 48 3.94 -1.37 -8.17
C VAL A 48 2.41 -1.47 -8.30
N PRO A 49 1.76 -0.60 -9.08
CA PRO A 49 0.31 -0.62 -9.23
C PRO A 49 -0.16 -1.90 -9.93
N SER A 50 -1.34 -2.37 -9.54
CA SER A 50 -2.02 -3.51 -10.16
C SER A 50 -3.51 -3.19 -10.31
N GLY A 51 -4.29 -4.08 -10.95
CA GLY A 51 -5.75 -3.90 -11.07
C GLY A 51 -6.53 -3.98 -9.75
N GLY A 52 -5.87 -4.29 -8.63
CA GLY A 52 -6.47 -4.38 -7.31
C GLY A 52 -5.48 -3.98 -6.23
N LYS A 53 -5.13 -4.92 -5.36
CA LYS A 53 -4.11 -4.67 -4.33
C LYS A 53 -2.74 -4.53 -5.00
N ALA A 54 -2.12 -3.39 -4.81
CA ALA A 54 -0.81 -3.07 -5.35
C ALA A 54 0.27 -4.01 -4.79
N LYS A 55 1.29 -4.29 -5.60
CA LYS A 55 2.39 -5.17 -5.22
C LYS A 55 3.41 -4.36 -4.43
N ILE A 56 3.62 -4.73 -3.17
CA ILE A 56 4.55 -4.06 -2.26
C ILE A 56 5.89 -4.81 -2.32
N LEU A 57 6.97 -4.07 -2.56
CA LEU A 57 8.34 -4.60 -2.71
C LEU A 57 9.19 -4.43 -1.43
N GLY A 58 8.63 -3.82 -0.39
CA GLY A 58 9.28 -3.66 0.92
C GLY A 58 8.63 -4.52 2.02
N GLU A 59 9.20 -4.45 3.22
CA GLU A 59 8.70 -5.17 4.38
C GLU A 59 7.51 -4.41 5.00
N ILE A 60 6.39 -5.09 5.26
CA ILE A 60 5.21 -4.46 5.88
C ILE A 60 5.37 -4.52 7.40
N VAL A 61 5.60 -3.36 8.02
CA VAL A 61 5.77 -3.25 9.47
C VAL A 61 4.41 -3.23 10.19
N ARG A 62 3.47 -2.45 9.65
CA ARG A 62 2.17 -2.24 10.31
C ARG A 62 1.05 -1.93 9.32
N ILE A 63 -0.16 -2.33 9.67
CA ILE A 63 -1.39 -1.90 8.99
C ILE A 63 -2.01 -0.80 9.86
N LEU A 64 -2.29 0.36 9.27
CA LEU A 64 -2.75 1.57 9.97
C LEU A 64 -4.27 1.78 9.89
N GLY A 65 -4.96 1.04 9.02
CA GLY A 65 -6.43 1.02 8.91
C GLY A 65 -6.86 0.28 7.66
#